data_AF-A0A8U0TQ35-F1
#
_entry.id   AF-A0A8U0TQ35-F1
#
_cell.length_a   1.000
_cell.length_b   1.000
_cell.length_c   1.000
_cell.angle_alpha   90.00
_cell.angle_beta   90.00
_cell.angle_gamma   90.00
#
_symmetry.space_group_name_H-M   'P 1'
#
loop_
_entity.id
_entity.type
_entity.pdbx_description
1 polymer ?
#
loop_
_entity_poly.entity_id
_entity_poly.type
_entity_poly.pdbx_seq_one_letter_code
_entity_poly.pdbx_strand_id
1 'polypeptide(L)'
;MTFPALPIYSLPLLLLLSQLDSVLTCRTARKSQCDSAPFVPGHNLAGEGFDVVTLKRKGAYLIDLKTYLSPNKTCTLCSNPLQGDKLQKIPLSVVDWRPYSHCTEDISSHSHASVSNLAQSTTNEISTKWKGGLSNEAKVSVSVPVGPVSVSVEKDVGASIEMGGSQSDVAIFATTKTKEDRHSFFSQNLRCRHYSYRTPNTPTLSDEFRKDIDRLDSYSKTSKAQYRRLIDTYGTHYIRQVDLGGRLTMTTAIHTCQASHSGLSTNQVESCLSRGFQVNVGMSVSSSDERCSKVLDNHDSKTSYSSSFLSHHTKVVGGSGWPGELSLNRNDSVVFRSWMRTLKNIPDVIYYSLTPLHLLIPNTAVQQGVKEAVQDYLKENALPKSTGELSCGDRYSNLDSNCCLRKVSQGGLVVTVVRAWELWGDYYWIAGDTEGYAVVTYGSKSHKTNVIPSNNPVWNATFDMGPFDKDLSLNVAVWDDDPVDKDDNLLGCTFDLEQGTHGHWCNNSWESFYFLYTLNCDPDLTGDKSLCSLSSVFPQLCVPSALCSLSSVFPQGYIPPALCSLSPMFP
;
A
#
# COMPACT_ATOMS: atom_id res chain seq x y z
N MET A 1 -37.61 -71.09 -29.92
CA MET A 1 -36.60 -70.46 -30.79
C MET A 1 -37.06 -69.03 -30.93
N THR A 2 -36.43 -67.98 -30.42
CA THR A 2 -35.01 -67.59 -30.35
C THR A 2 -34.89 -66.48 -29.30
N PHE A 3 -33.87 -66.52 -28.43
CA PHE A 3 -33.51 -65.38 -27.57
C PHE A 3 -32.59 -64.42 -28.36
N PRO A 4 -32.80 -63.09 -28.35
CA PRO A 4 -31.88 -62.16 -28.99
C PRO A 4 -30.70 -61.87 -28.05
N ALA A 5 -29.51 -61.83 -28.64
CA ALA A 5 -28.24 -61.54 -27.98
C ALA A 5 -28.17 -60.06 -27.52
N LEU A 6 -27.70 -59.85 -26.30
CA LEU A 6 -27.35 -58.54 -25.76
C LEU A 6 -26.03 -58.03 -26.39
N PRO A 7 -25.89 -56.72 -26.67
CA PRO A 7 -24.73 -56.18 -27.36
C PRO A 7 -23.52 -56.03 -26.43
N ILE A 8 -22.35 -56.44 -26.94
CA ILE A 8 -21.04 -56.56 -26.25
C ILE A 8 -20.35 -55.18 -26.01
N TYR A 9 -21.03 -54.06 -26.23
CA TYR A 9 -20.44 -52.71 -26.15
C TYR A 9 -20.34 -52.11 -24.73
N SER A 10 -20.75 -52.83 -23.68
CA SER A 10 -20.69 -52.32 -22.30
C SER A 10 -19.34 -52.55 -21.59
N LEU A 11 -18.53 -53.52 -22.04
CA LEU A 11 -17.23 -53.79 -21.42
C LEU A 11 -16.17 -52.70 -21.63
N PRO A 12 -16.00 -52.11 -22.83
CA PRO A 12 -15.00 -51.06 -23.04
C PRO A 12 -15.34 -49.77 -22.28
N LEU A 13 -16.64 -49.46 -22.12
CA LEU A 13 -17.11 -48.30 -21.38
C LEU A 13 -16.94 -48.48 -19.85
N LEU A 14 -17.17 -49.69 -19.33
CA LEU A 14 -16.85 -50.02 -17.93
C LEU A 14 -15.33 -50.01 -17.68
N LEU A 15 -14.52 -50.47 -18.64
CA LEU A 15 -13.06 -50.38 -18.55
C LEU A 15 -12.59 -48.92 -18.57
N LEU A 16 -13.17 -48.07 -19.43
CA LEU A 16 -12.87 -46.62 -19.46
C LEU A 16 -13.29 -45.92 -18.15
N LEU A 17 -14.47 -46.24 -17.61
CA LEU A 17 -14.94 -45.74 -16.30
C LEU A 17 -14.07 -46.26 -15.14
N SER A 18 -13.57 -47.49 -15.21
CA SER A 18 -12.62 -48.02 -14.21
C SER A 18 -11.22 -47.39 -14.29
N GLN A 19 -10.84 -46.83 -15.44
CA GLN A 19 -9.60 -46.06 -15.61
C GLN A 19 -9.76 -44.60 -15.16
N LEU A 20 -10.98 -44.06 -15.12
CA LEU A 20 -11.29 -42.73 -14.59
C LEU A 20 -11.23 -42.65 -13.05
N ASP A 21 -11.40 -43.77 -12.35
CA ASP A 21 -11.34 -43.85 -10.88
C ASP A 21 -9.94 -44.14 -10.31
N SER A 22 -8.90 -44.15 -11.15
CA SER A 22 -7.56 -44.61 -10.76
C SER A 22 -6.73 -43.65 -9.89
N VAL A 23 -7.26 -42.50 -9.40
CA VAL A 23 -6.38 -41.40 -8.91
C VAL A 23 -6.59 -40.96 -7.44
N LEU A 24 -7.57 -41.48 -6.70
CA LEU A 24 -7.61 -41.28 -5.23
C LEU A 24 -8.20 -42.48 -4.48
N THR A 25 -7.41 -43.52 -4.31
CA THR A 25 -7.76 -44.63 -3.44
C THR A 25 -7.33 -44.33 -2.00
N CYS A 26 -8.19 -43.61 -1.28
CA CYS A 26 -8.13 -43.63 0.17
C CYS A 26 -8.73 -44.95 0.68
N ARG A 27 -8.07 -45.60 1.64
CA ARG A 27 -8.48 -46.89 2.21
C ARG A 27 -8.39 -46.90 3.72
N THR A 28 -9.26 -47.68 4.35
CA THR A 28 -9.17 -47.97 5.78
C THR A 28 -8.01 -48.94 6.04
N ALA A 29 -7.16 -48.61 7.01
CA ALA A 29 -5.99 -49.40 7.38
C ALA A 29 -5.96 -49.71 8.88
N ARG A 30 -5.22 -50.76 9.25
CA ARG A 30 -5.03 -51.16 10.66
C ARG A 30 -3.97 -50.28 11.33
N LYS A 31 -4.02 -50.18 12.65
CA LYS A 31 -3.10 -49.36 13.47
C LYS A 31 -1.62 -49.47 13.06
N SER A 32 -1.06 -50.67 12.89
CA SER A 32 0.36 -50.82 12.53
C SER A 32 0.74 -50.14 11.21
N GLN A 33 -0.14 -50.16 10.22
CA GLN A 33 0.06 -49.48 8.93
C GLN A 33 -0.07 -47.96 9.10
N CYS A 34 -1.02 -47.51 9.93
CA CYS A 34 -1.22 -46.10 10.27
C CYS A 34 -0.02 -45.50 10.99
N ASP A 35 0.53 -46.22 11.96
CA ASP A 35 1.67 -45.75 12.75
C ASP A 35 2.92 -45.61 11.85
N SER A 36 3.07 -46.50 10.87
CA SER A 36 4.19 -46.50 9.90
C SER A 36 4.06 -45.44 8.78
N ALA A 37 2.84 -45.05 8.42
CA ALA A 37 2.61 -44.09 7.34
C ALA A 37 2.80 -42.64 7.84
N PRO A 38 3.50 -41.76 7.09
CA PRO A 38 3.57 -40.34 7.43
C PRO A 38 2.23 -39.65 7.15
N PHE A 39 2.02 -38.47 7.73
CA PHE A 39 0.88 -37.64 7.35
C PHE A 39 1.03 -37.06 5.94
N VAL A 40 -0.09 -36.74 5.30
CA VAL A 40 -0.09 -35.91 4.09
C VAL A 40 0.52 -34.53 4.36
N PRO A 41 1.20 -33.90 3.38
CA PRO A 41 1.75 -32.56 3.53
C PRO A 41 0.66 -31.54 3.90
N GLY A 42 0.91 -30.72 4.93
CA GLY A 42 -0.01 -29.67 5.38
C GLY A 42 -1.33 -30.17 6.00
N HIS A 43 -1.40 -31.42 6.49
CA HIS A 43 -2.60 -32.02 7.09
C HIS A 43 -3.22 -31.25 8.26
N ASN A 44 -2.44 -30.40 8.92
CA ASN A 44 -2.83 -29.64 10.11
C ASN A 44 -3.02 -28.14 9.82
N LEU A 45 -3.21 -27.72 8.57
CA LEU A 45 -3.35 -26.29 8.22
C LEU A 45 -4.81 -25.81 8.15
N ALA A 46 -5.79 -26.71 8.22
CA ALA A 46 -7.17 -26.37 8.54
C ALA A 46 -7.39 -26.39 10.07
N GLY A 47 -8.59 -26.09 10.55
CA GLY A 47 -8.97 -26.21 11.96
C GLY A 47 -8.31 -25.22 12.93
N GLU A 48 -7.28 -24.52 12.47
CA GLU A 48 -6.63 -23.42 13.16
C GLU A 48 -7.51 -22.16 13.16
N GLY A 49 -7.35 -21.37 14.21
CA GLY A 49 -7.92 -20.06 14.37
C GLY A 49 -7.32 -19.04 13.40
N PHE A 50 -8.14 -18.11 12.94
CA PHE A 50 -7.77 -17.11 11.96
C PHE A 50 -8.35 -15.75 12.35
N ASP A 51 -7.52 -14.72 12.34
CA ASP A 51 -7.97 -13.35 12.51
C ASP A 51 -8.04 -12.64 11.15
N VAL A 52 -9.26 -12.32 10.73
CA VAL A 52 -9.53 -11.64 9.45
C VAL A 52 -9.11 -10.18 9.42
N VAL A 53 -8.92 -9.52 10.58
CA VAL A 53 -8.46 -8.12 10.65
C VAL A 53 -6.99 -8.03 10.26
N THR A 54 -6.18 -8.97 10.76
CA THR A 54 -4.73 -9.04 10.48
C THR A 54 -4.37 -9.96 9.31
N LEU A 55 -5.32 -10.79 8.85
CA LEU A 55 -5.12 -11.88 7.87
C LEU A 55 -4.03 -12.87 8.31
N LYS A 56 -3.98 -13.16 9.62
CA LYS A 56 -3.01 -14.09 10.22
C LYS A 56 -3.70 -15.26 10.90
N ARG A 57 -3.09 -16.43 10.76
CA ARG A 57 -3.42 -17.59 11.57
C ARG A 57 -2.93 -17.38 13.01
N LYS A 58 -3.62 -17.96 13.97
CA LYS A 58 -3.42 -17.69 15.39
C LYS A 58 -2.52 -18.71 16.11
N GLY A 59 -2.20 -19.83 15.48
CA GLY A 59 -1.47 -20.94 16.09
C GLY A 59 -2.32 -21.80 17.03
N ALA A 60 -3.50 -21.33 17.44
CA ALA A 60 -4.43 -22.06 18.30
C ALA A 60 -5.47 -22.82 17.46
N TYR A 61 -5.70 -24.09 17.78
CA TYR A 61 -6.61 -24.96 17.04
C TYR A 61 -7.98 -25.02 17.71
N LEU A 62 -9.04 -24.82 16.94
CA LEU A 62 -10.42 -24.99 17.39
C LEU A 62 -10.92 -26.41 17.11
N ILE A 63 -10.34 -27.09 16.12
CA ILE A 63 -10.68 -28.45 15.70
C ILE A 63 -9.53 -29.40 16.04
N ASP A 64 -9.85 -30.59 16.57
CA ASP A 64 -8.87 -31.64 16.78
C ASP A 64 -8.38 -32.23 15.44
N LEU A 65 -7.12 -31.94 15.09
CA LEU A 65 -6.42 -32.50 13.94
C LEU A 65 -5.28 -33.45 14.34
N LYS A 66 -5.12 -33.73 15.63
CA LYS A 66 -4.09 -34.64 16.14
C LYS A 66 -4.56 -36.09 16.05
N THR A 67 -5.85 -36.33 16.26
CA THR A 67 -6.41 -37.68 16.24
C THR A 67 -6.52 -38.23 14.81
N TYR A 68 -5.87 -39.38 14.56
CA TYR A 68 -5.90 -40.10 13.27
C TYR A 68 -6.42 -41.54 13.38
N LEU A 69 -6.53 -42.08 14.60
CA LEU A 69 -7.08 -43.43 14.85
C LEU A 69 -8.53 -43.33 15.30
N SER A 70 -9.39 -44.09 14.63
CA SER A 70 -10.78 -44.30 15.04
C SER A 70 -10.85 -45.05 16.38
N PRO A 71 -12.03 -45.05 17.04
CA PRO A 71 -12.27 -45.90 18.22
C PRO A 71 -11.96 -47.38 17.95
N ASN A 72 -12.15 -47.84 16.71
CA ASN A 72 -11.87 -49.21 16.26
C ASN A 72 -10.38 -49.46 15.94
N LYS A 73 -9.48 -48.53 16.28
CA LYS A 73 -8.03 -48.61 16.03
C LYS A 73 -7.68 -48.75 14.53
N THR A 74 -8.47 -48.12 13.68
CA THR A 74 -8.22 -48.00 12.23
C THR A 74 -7.98 -46.55 11.84
N CYS A 75 -7.35 -46.29 10.69
CA CYS A 75 -7.21 -44.95 10.12
C CYS A 75 -7.48 -44.96 8.61
N THR A 76 -7.49 -43.78 8.00
CA THR A 76 -7.54 -43.61 6.55
C THR A 76 -6.15 -43.34 5.98
N LEU A 77 -5.73 -44.15 5.00
CA LEU A 77 -4.51 -43.95 4.22
C LEU A 77 -4.87 -43.61 2.77
N CYS A 78 -4.30 -42.55 2.23
CA CYS A 78 -4.50 -42.12 0.84
C CYS A 78 -3.19 -42.24 0.05
N SER A 79 -3.27 -42.69 -1.20
CA SER A 79 -2.13 -42.65 -2.13
C SER A 79 -1.85 -41.20 -2.56
N ASN A 80 -0.60 -40.76 -2.49
CA ASN A 80 -0.19 -39.44 -2.96
C ASN A 80 0.63 -39.51 -4.26
N PRO A 81 0.03 -39.21 -5.43
CA PRO A 81 0.73 -39.26 -6.71
C PRO A 81 1.85 -38.20 -6.83
N LEU A 82 1.77 -37.09 -6.09
CA LEU A 82 2.83 -36.08 -6.06
C LEU A 82 4.09 -36.54 -5.32
N GLN A 83 3.99 -37.64 -4.59
CA GLN A 83 5.08 -38.27 -3.84
C GLN A 83 5.28 -39.74 -4.24
N GLY A 84 5.06 -40.07 -5.51
CA GLY A 84 5.31 -41.42 -6.05
C GLY A 84 4.38 -42.48 -5.47
N ASP A 85 3.09 -42.14 -5.31
CA ASP A 85 2.02 -43.02 -4.81
C ASP A 85 2.29 -43.58 -3.40
N LYS A 86 3.08 -42.85 -2.61
CA LYS A 86 3.30 -43.18 -1.21
C LYS A 86 1.97 -43.10 -0.45
N LEU A 87 1.67 -44.13 0.33
CA LEU A 87 0.53 -44.12 1.25
C LEU A 87 0.80 -43.19 2.44
N GLN A 88 -0.12 -42.26 2.66
CA GLN A 88 -0.03 -41.25 3.72
C GLN A 88 -1.33 -41.21 4.51
N LYS A 89 -1.22 -40.99 5.82
CA LYS A 89 -2.39 -40.89 6.71
C LYS A 89 -2.96 -39.48 6.75
N ILE A 90 -4.26 -39.40 7.01
CA ILE A 90 -4.97 -38.14 7.26
C ILE A 90 -5.60 -38.17 8.67
N PRO A 91 -5.72 -37.03 9.36
CA PRO A 91 -6.49 -36.94 10.61
C PRO A 91 -7.95 -37.33 10.42
N LEU A 92 -8.62 -37.76 11.50
CA LEU A 92 -10.06 -38.08 11.44
C LEU A 92 -10.92 -36.87 11.08
N SER A 93 -10.53 -35.68 11.54
CA SER A 93 -11.20 -34.41 11.21
C SER A 93 -10.81 -33.85 9.84
N VAL A 94 -10.25 -34.66 8.94
CA VAL A 94 -9.94 -34.29 7.55
C VAL A 94 -10.77 -35.15 6.61
N VAL A 95 -11.51 -34.48 5.71
CA VAL A 95 -12.32 -35.12 4.68
C VAL A 95 -12.04 -34.47 3.31
N ASP A 96 -12.36 -35.21 2.24
CA ASP A 96 -12.20 -34.77 0.85
C ASP A 96 -10.78 -34.30 0.51
N TRP A 97 -9.75 -34.96 1.06
CA TRP A 97 -8.37 -34.69 0.69
C TRP A 97 -8.14 -35.05 -0.79
N ARG A 98 -7.55 -34.12 -1.55
CA ARG A 98 -7.29 -34.27 -2.99
C ARG A 98 -5.95 -33.64 -3.38
N PRO A 99 -5.06 -34.37 -4.08
CA PRO A 99 -3.90 -33.84 -4.79
C PRO A 99 -4.28 -33.37 -6.22
N TYR A 100 -3.51 -32.41 -6.74
CA TYR A 100 -3.61 -31.91 -8.11
C TYR A 100 -2.25 -32.09 -8.80
N SER A 101 -2.24 -32.83 -9.92
CA SER A 101 -1.01 -33.22 -10.63
C SER A 101 -0.28 -32.05 -11.28
N HIS A 102 -1.01 -31.00 -11.68
CA HIS A 102 -0.45 -29.82 -12.33
C HIS A 102 -0.77 -28.58 -11.50
N CYS A 103 0.27 -27.75 -11.36
CA CYS A 103 0.14 -26.41 -10.84
C CYS A 103 -0.22 -25.49 -12.01
N THR A 104 -1.38 -24.85 -11.95
CA THR A 104 -1.71 -23.76 -12.86
C THR A 104 -1.13 -22.47 -12.29
N GLU A 105 -0.19 -21.85 -13.00
CA GLU A 105 0.39 -20.56 -12.64
C GLU A 105 -0.60 -19.44 -12.97
N ASP A 106 -1.57 -19.22 -12.08
CA ASP A 106 -2.57 -18.17 -12.24
C ASP A 106 -1.99 -16.85 -11.71
N ILE A 107 -1.77 -15.88 -12.62
CA ILE A 107 -1.36 -14.52 -12.27
C ILE A 107 -2.57 -13.59 -12.29
N SER A 108 -2.82 -12.92 -11.17
CA SER A 108 -3.77 -11.81 -11.09
C SER A 108 -3.02 -10.50 -10.82
N SER A 109 -3.57 -9.39 -11.31
CA SER A 109 -3.02 -8.06 -11.11
C SER A 109 -4.16 -7.07 -10.87
N HIS A 110 -4.02 -6.23 -9.85
CA HIS A 110 -5.08 -5.32 -9.42
C HIS A 110 -4.49 -3.98 -8.97
N SER A 111 -5.10 -2.90 -9.42
CA SER A 111 -4.78 -1.52 -9.03
C SER A 111 -5.71 -1.08 -7.90
N HIS A 112 -5.18 -0.33 -6.94
CA HIS A 112 -5.90 0.15 -5.76
C HIS A 112 -5.61 1.63 -5.53
N ALA A 113 -6.67 2.42 -5.48
CA ALA A 113 -6.58 3.86 -5.22
C ALA A 113 -6.47 4.21 -3.73
N SER A 114 -6.77 3.26 -2.82
CA SER A 114 -6.74 3.51 -1.37
C SER A 114 -6.33 2.28 -0.58
N VAL A 115 -5.89 2.52 0.67
CA VAL A 115 -5.61 1.45 1.66
C VAL A 115 -6.83 0.55 1.86
N SER A 116 -8.04 1.13 1.92
CA SER A 116 -9.28 0.37 2.12
C SER A 116 -9.58 -0.57 0.94
N ASN A 117 -9.34 -0.15 -0.30
CA ASN A 117 -9.51 -1.01 -1.47
C ASN A 117 -8.47 -2.14 -1.49
N LEU A 118 -7.21 -1.81 -1.17
CA LEU A 118 -6.14 -2.80 -1.06
C LEU A 118 -6.43 -3.85 0.02
N ALA A 119 -6.89 -3.43 1.20
CA ALA A 119 -7.26 -4.32 2.30
C ALA A 119 -8.42 -5.25 1.90
N GLN A 120 -9.47 -4.69 1.27
CA GLN A 120 -10.60 -5.46 0.76
C GLN A 120 -10.18 -6.49 -0.28
N SER A 121 -9.40 -6.06 -1.29
CA SER A 121 -8.90 -6.94 -2.35
C SER A 121 -8.01 -8.05 -1.78
N THR A 122 -7.06 -7.72 -0.91
CA THR A 122 -6.18 -8.69 -0.25
C THR A 122 -6.97 -9.74 0.55
N THR A 123 -8.04 -9.31 1.22
CA THR A 123 -8.90 -10.23 1.96
C THR A 123 -9.65 -11.16 1.03
N ASN A 124 -10.27 -10.62 -0.03
CA ASN A 124 -11.03 -11.39 -1.01
C ASN A 124 -10.16 -12.35 -1.82
N GLU A 125 -8.92 -11.97 -2.08
CA GLU A 125 -7.90 -12.79 -2.73
C GLU A 125 -7.76 -14.10 -1.92
N ILE A 126 -7.64 -14.04 -0.60
CA ILE A 126 -7.42 -15.24 0.23
C ILE A 126 -8.70 -15.92 0.72
N SER A 127 -9.84 -15.23 0.77
CA SER A 127 -11.14 -15.78 1.19
C SER A 127 -12.29 -14.86 0.75
N THR A 128 -13.19 -15.35 -0.10
CA THR A 128 -14.30 -14.53 -0.64
C THR A 128 -15.56 -14.51 0.23
N LYS A 129 -15.74 -15.51 1.11
CA LYS A 129 -16.98 -15.74 1.87
C LYS A 129 -16.85 -15.53 3.38
N TRP A 130 -15.78 -14.87 3.83
CA TRP A 130 -15.49 -14.70 5.26
C TRP A 130 -16.59 -13.96 6.04
N LYS A 131 -17.36 -13.08 5.40
CA LYS A 131 -18.45 -12.32 6.06
C LYS A 131 -19.69 -13.17 6.40
N GLY A 132 -19.81 -14.39 5.86
CA GLY A 132 -20.99 -15.23 6.05
C GLY A 132 -21.21 -15.59 7.52
N GLY A 133 -22.39 -15.28 8.07
CA GLY A 133 -22.73 -15.52 9.48
C GLY A 133 -22.45 -14.34 10.43
N LEU A 134 -21.88 -13.25 9.93
CA LEU A 134 -21.72 -11.97 10.64
C LEU A 134 -22.71 -10.93 10.10
N SER A 135 -23.15 -9.98 10.92
CA SER A 135 -23.91 -8.83 10.40
C SER A 135 -22.97 -7.86 9.70
N ASN A 136 -23.40 -7.36 8.54
CA ASN A 136 -22.73 -6.30 7.80
C ASN A 136 -23.12 -4.89 8.32
N GLU A 137 -24.11 -4.81 9.22
CA GLU A 137 -24.61 -3.55 9.76
C GLU A 137 -23.66 -3.02 10.85
N ALA A 138 -23.26 -1.76 10.70
CA ALA A 138 -22.56 -1.01 11.73
C ALA A 138 -23.39 0.22 12.05
N LYS A 139 -24.38 0.07 12.93
CA LYS A 139 -25.22 1.19 13.36
C LYS A 139 -24.47 2.04 14.39
N VAL A 140 -24.33 3.32 14.10
CA VAL A 140 -23.88 4.34 15.05
C VAL A 140 -25.11 5.14 15.46
N SER A 141 -25.39 5.17 16.76
CA SER A 141 -26.42 6.05 17.33
C SER A 141 -25.82 7.40 17.65
N VAL A 142 -26.33 8.45 17.00
CA VAL A 142 -26.01 9.84 17.34
C VAL A 142 -27.21 10.42 18.06
N SER A 143 -27.02 10.76 19.33
CA SER A 143 -28.05 11.44 20.12
C SER A 143 -27.92 12.95 19.93
N VAL A 144 -28.91 13.56 19.28
CA VAL A 144 -29.00 15.01 19.09
C VAL A 144 -30.02 15.58 20.08
N PRO A 145 -29.64 16.55 20.93
CA PRO A 145 -30.60 17.23 21.80
C PRO A 145 -31.50 18.15 20.96
N VAL A 146 -32.82 17.94 21.04
CA VAL A 146 -33.84 18.80 20.42
C VAL A 146 -34.74 19.32 21.55
N GLY A 147 -34.37 20.47 22.12
CA GLY A 147 -35.02 20.99 23.33
C GLY A 147 -34.78 20.09 24.55
N PRO A 148 -35.81 19.79 25.38
CA PRO A 148 -35.66 18.90 26.53
C PRO A 148 -35.60 17.39 26.16
N VAL A 149 -35.69 17.05 24.87
CA VAL A 149 -35.76 15.68 24.38
C VAL A 149 -34.44 15.32 23.68
N SER A 150 -33.86 14.17 24.02
CA SER A 150 -32.76 13.58 23.26
C SER A 150 -33.31 12.66 22.17
N VAL A 151 -33.02 13.00 20.91
CA VAL A 151 -33.43 12.19 19.75
C VAL A 151 -32.23 11.38 19.31
N SER A 152 -32.32 10.05 19.35
CA SER A 152 -31.25 9.16 18.87
C SER A 152 -31.52 8.79 17.41
N VAL A 153 -30.58 9.14 16.53
CA VAL A 153 -30.59 8.77 15.12
C VAL A 153 -29.59 7.65 14.91
N GLU A 154 -30.04 6.49 14.46
CA GLU A 154 -29.16 5.40 14.05
C GLU A 154 -28.77 5.58 12.58
N LYS A 155 -27.46 5.67 12.31
CA LYS A 155 -26.92 5.64 10.94
C LYS A 155 -26.13 4.35 10.76
N ASP A 156 -26.48 3.58 9.74
CA ASP A 156 -25.65 2.44 9.32
C ASP A 156 -24.42 2.96 8.56
N VAL A 157 -23.25 2.73 9.13
CA VAL A 157 -21.94 3.03 8.53
C VAL A 157 -21.24 1.78 8.02
N GLY A 158 -21.91 0.62 8.00
CA GLY A 158 -21.33 -0.65 7.56
C GLY A 158 -20.84 -0.62 6.11
N ALA A 159 -21.54 0.11 5.24
CA ALA A 159 -21.12 0.35 3.86
C ALA A 159 -19.89 1.27 3.75
N SER A 160 -19.62 2.08 4.77
CA SER A 160 -18.55 3.09 4.83
C SER A 160 -17.28 2.59 5.48
N ILE A 161 -17.19 1.31 5.88
CA ILE A 161 -16.02 0.75 6.53
C ILE A 161 -15.55 -0.54 5.86
N GLU A 162 -14.24 -0.81 5.93
CA GLU A 162 -13.63 -2.07 5.55
C GLU A 162 -13.01 -2.73 6.78
N MET A 163 -13.46 -3.95 7.08
CA MET A 163 -13.06 -4.69 8.28
C MET A 163 -12.06 -5.81 7.95
N GLY A 164 -12.10 -6.34 6.72
CA GLY A 164 -11.20 -7.41 6.31
C GLY A 164 -9.81 -6.86 5.99
N GLY A 165 -8.78 -7.41 6.61
CA GLY A 165 -7.39 -7.06 6.33
C GLY A 165 -7.00 -5.63 6.67
N SER A 166 -7.83 -4.93 7.44
CA SER A 166 -7.65 -3.54 7.83
C SER A 166 -6.36 -3.28 8.60
N GLN A 167 -5.85 -4.29 9.31
CA GLN A 167 -4.59 -4.25 10.08
C GLN A 167 -3.60 -5.32 9.58
N SER A 168 -3.74 -5.75 8.32
CA SER A 168 -2.76 -6.65 7.70
C SER A 168 -1.43 -5.95 7.47
N ASP A 169 -0.33 -6.71 7.38
CA ASP A 169 1.01 -6.15 7.14
C ASP A 169 1.05 -5.25 5.90
N VAL A 170 0.30 -5.61 4.85
CA VAL A 170 0.20 -4.83 3.61
C VAL A 170 -0.66 -3.56 3.79
N ALA A 171 -1.70 -3.59 4.62
CA ALA A 171 -2.49 -2.41 4.95
C ALA A 171 -1.69 -1.43 5.82
N ILE A 172 -0.89 -1.94 6.75
CA ILE A 172 0.05 -1.14 7.56
C ILE A 172 1.10 -0.50 6.64
N PHE A 173 1.72 -1.28 5.75
CA PHE A 173 2.66 -0.78 4.73
C PHE A 173 2.03 0.34 3.90
N ALA A 174 0.83 0.13 3.38
CA ALA A 174 0.13 1.12 2.56
C ALA A 174 -0.24 2.38 3.36
N THR A 175 -0.68 2.21 4.61
CA THR A 175 -0.99 3.33 5.51
C THR A 175 0.25 4.19 5.77
N THR A 176 1.40 3.56 6.02
CA THR A 176 2.67 4.26 6.20
C THR A 176 3.03 5.07 4.96
N LYS A 177 2.89 4.47 3.76
CA LYS A 177 3.16 5.18 2.49
C LYS A 177 2.22 6.36 2.26
N THR A 178 0.93 6.22 2.55
CA THR A 178 -0.02 7.33 2.44
C THR A 178 0.19 8.47 3.44
N LYS A 179 0.98 8.26 4.52
CA LYS A 179 1.36 9.32 5.45
C LYS A 179 2.55 10.15 4.94
N GLU A 180 3.38 9.58 4.08
CA GLU A 180 4.53 10.25 3.47
C GLU A 180 4.07 11.18 2.35
N ASP A 181 3.27 10.67 1.41
CA ASP A 181 2.64 11.42 0.32
C ASP A 181 1.53 10.59 -0.37
N ARG A 182 0.94 11.11 -1.44
CA ARG A 182 -0.04 10.42 -2.31
C ARG A 182 0.57 9.19 -2.97
N HIS A 183 -0.02 8.05 -2.68
CA HIS A 183 0.37 6.76 -3.25
C HIS A 183 -0.84 6.02 -3.84
N SER A 184 -0.64 5.38 -4.98
CA SER A 184 -1.48 4.29 -5.46
C SER A 184 -0.79 2.96 -5.18
N PHE A 185 -1.55 1.86 -5.23
CA PHE A 185 -1.00 0.54 -4.96
C PHE A 185 -1.33 -0.41 -6.09
N PHE A 186 -0.36 -1.22 -6.48
CA PHE A 186 -0.53 -2.26 -7.49
C PHE A 186 -0.15 -3.61 -6.90
N SER A 187 -1.08 -4.56 -6.89
CA SER A 187 -0.86 -5.90 -6.34
C SER A 187 -0.81 -6.94 -7.45
N GLN A 188 0.19 -7.80 -7.41
CA GLN A 188 0.36 -8.93 -8.31
C GLN A 188 0.38 -10.22 -7.48
N ASN A 189 -0.41 -11.21 -7.87
CA ASN A 189 -0.50 -12.47 -7.16
C ASN A 189 -0.25 -13.63 -8.12
N LEU A 190 0.56 -14.59 -7.69
CA LEU A 190 0.72 -15.88 -8.34
C LEU A 190 0.36 -16.98 -7.36
N ARG A 191 -0.40 -17.96 -7.82
CA ARG A 191 -0.83 -19.11 -7.02
C ARG A 191 -0.45 -20.42 -7.69
N CYS A 192 -0.19 -21.41 -6.86
CA CYS A 192 0.14 -22.76 -7.29
C CYS A 192 -0.53 -23.76 -6.34
N ARG A 193 -1.56 -24.47 -6.79
CA ARG A 193 -2.30 -25.44 -5.97
C ARG A 193 -1.79 -26.86 -6.19
N HIS A 194 -1.51 -27.55 -5.08
CA HIS A 194 -1.15 -28.97 -5.08
C HIS A 194 -2.11 -29.84 -4.29
N TYR A 195 -2.72 -29.33 -3.22
CA TYR A 195 -3.65 -30.10 -2.41
C TYR A 195 -4.88 -29.28 -2.05
N SER A 196 -6.00 -29.94 -1.76
CA SER A 196 -7.16 -29.34 -1.10
C SER A 196 -7.77 -30.33 -0.13
N TYR A 197 -8.29 -29.85 1.00
CA TYR A 197 -9.11 -30.65 1.90
C TYR A 197 -9.96 -29.75 2.80
N ARG A 198 -10.91 -30.35 3.50
CA ARG A 198 -11.77 -29.64 4.45
C ARG A 198 -11.98 -30.44 5.73
N THR A 199 -12.49 -29.79 6.75
CA THR A 199 -12.95 -30.47 7.98
C THR A 199 -14.39 -31.02 7.83
N PRO A 200 -14.96 -31.75 8.80
CA PRO A 200 -16.40 -32.05 8.81
C PRO A 200 -17.26 -30.84 9.16
N ASN A 201 -18.57 -30.90 8.91
CA ASN A 201 -19.50 -29.83 9.32
C ASN A 201 -19.69 -29.77 10.84
N THR A 202 -19.57 -30.91 11.49
CA THR A 202 -19.61 -31.07 12.95
C THR A 202 -18.28 -31.71 13.41
N PRO A 203 -17.17 -30.94 13.37
CA PRO A 203 -15.87 -31.46 13.73
C PRO A 203 -15.76 -31.68 15.25
N THR A 204 -14.88 -32.57 15.67
CA THR A 204 -14.49 -32.68 17.07
C THR A 204 -13.67 -31.44 17.46
N LEU A 205 -14.09 -30.74 18.52
CA LEU A 205 -13.37 -29.56 19.00
C LEU A 205 -12.07 -29.96 19.72
N SER A 206 -11.09 -29.06 19.72
CA SER A 206 -9.91 -29.23 20.58
C SER A 206 -10.31 -29.14 22.07
N ASP A 207 -9.57 -29.84 22.92
CA ASP A 207 -9.83 -29.85 24.36
C ASP A 207 -9.63 -28.47 24.99
N GLU A 208 -8.63 -27.72 24.52
CA GLU A 208 -8.35 -26.36 24.99
C GLU A 208 -9.49 -25.41 24.64
N PHE A 209 -9.93 -25.38 23.37
CA PHE A 209 -11.01 -24.49 22.94
C PHE A 209 -12.31 -24.79 23.68
N ARG A 210 -12.64 -26.08 23.84
CA ARG A 210 -13.82 -26.52 24.59
C ARG A 210 -13.80 -26.01 26.04
N LYS A 211 -12.67 -26.18 26.74
CA LYS A 211 -12.52 -25.70 28.12
C LYS A 211 -12.64 -24.18 28.23
N ASP A 212 -12.14 -23.45 27.24
CA ASP A 212 -12.20 -21.99 27.26
C ASP A 212 -13.61 -21.45 27.02
N ILE A 213 -14.38 -22.05 26.11
CA ILE A 213 -15.79 -21.66 25.88
C ILE A 213 -16.71 -22.10 27.03
N ASP A 214 -16.43 -23.21 27.70
CA ASP A 214 -17.20 -23.69 28.86
C ASP A 214 -17.08 -22.75 30.08
N ARG A 215 -16.06 -21.87 30.09
CA ARG A 215 -15.83 -20.88 31.16
C ARG A 215 -16.47 -19.52 30.90
N LEU A 216 -17.04 -19.31 29.71
CA LEU A 216 -17.64 -18.03 29.34
C LEU A 216 -19.08 -17.96 29.82
N ASP A 217 -19.40 -16.87 30.52
CA ASP A 217 -20.78 -16.47 30.82
C ASP A 217 -21.34 -15.61 29.67
N SER A 218 -22.60 -15.14 29.79
CA SER A 218 -23.23 -14.25 28.82
C SER A 218 -22.40 -12.98 28.53
N TYR A 219 -22.39 -12.55 27.25
CA TYR A 219 -21.68 -11.34 26.83
C TYR A 219 -22.34 -10.08 27.39
N SER A 220 -21.51 -9.18 27.91
CA SER A 220 -21.90 -7.91 28.50
C SER A 220 -20.69 -6.97 28.52
N LYS A 221 -20.91 -5.71 28.90
CA LYS A 221 -19.80 -4.74 29.04
C LYS A 221 -18.72 -5.18 30.04
N THR A 222 -19.10 -5.91 31.11
CA THR A 222 -18.15 -6.39 32.12
C THR A 222 -17.40 -7.65 31.67
N SER A 223 -18.04 -8.54 30.92
CA SER A 223 -17.41 -9.76 30.39
C SER A 223 -16.63 -9.54 29.08
N LYS A 224 -16.72 -8.35 28.46
CA LYS A 224 -16.05 -8.01 27.19
C LYS A 224 -14.56 -8.38 27.15
N ALA A 225 -13.83 -8.14 28.23
CA ALA A 225 -12.40 -8.47 28.29
C ALA A 225 -12.11 -9.97 28.20
N GLN A 226 -12.99 -10.84 28.72
CA GLN A 226 -12.84 -12.30 28.64
C GLN A 226 -13.07 -12.79 27.21
N TYR A 227 -14.12 -12.29 26.56
CA TYR A 227 -14.40 -12.55 25.14
C TYR A 227 -13.28 -12.05 24.24
N ARG A 228 -12.68 -10.89 24.57
CA ARG A 228 -11.53 -10.39 23.82
C ARG A 228 -10.33 -11.32 23.91
N ARG A 229 -10.03 -11.91 25.08
CA ARG A 229 -8.97 -12.93 25.21
C ARG A 229 -9.24 -14.17 24.36
N LEU A 230 -10.50 -14.60 24.23
CA LEU A 230 -10.88 -15.70 23.34
C LEU A 230 -10.52 -15.33 21.88
N ILE A 231 -10.89 -14.14 21.43
CA ILE A 231 -10.58 -13.63 20.07
C ILE A 231 -9.07 -13.47 19.87
N ASP A 232 -8.35 -12.95 20.87
CA ASP A 232 -6.90 -12.77 20.79
C ASP A 232 -6.15 -14.12 20.75
N THR A 233 -6.76 -15.19 21.27
CA THR A 233 -6.19 -16.54 21.27
C THR A 233 -6.56 -17.32 20.00
N TYR A 234 -7.85 -17.38 19.66
CA TYR A 234 -8.40 -18.24 18.60
C TYR A 234 -8.76 -17.48 17.32
N GLY A 235 -8.71 -16.15 17.32
CA GLY A 235 -9.05 -15.31 16.18
C GLY A 235 -10.54 -15.01 16.09
N THR A 236 -11.00 -14.61 14.91
CA THR A 236 -12.41 -14.30 14.62
C THR A 236 -13.11 -15.42 13.86
N HIS A 237 -12.32 -16.22 13.16
CA HIS A 237 -12.75 -17.31 12.29
C HIS A 237 -11.91 -18.54 12.57
N TYR A 238 -12.34 -19.68 12.04
CA TYR A 238 -11.49 -20.85 11.89
C TYR A 238 -11.42 -21.26 10.42
N ILE A 239 -10.37 -22.01 10.10
CA ILE A 239 -10.13 -22.49 8.74
C ILE A 239 -10.92 -23.78 8.51
N ARG A 240 -11.98 -23.70 7.71
CA ARG A 240 -12.90 -24.82 7.43
C ARG A 240 -12.43 -25.69 6.27
N GLN A 241 -11.86 -25.07 5.25
CA GLN A 241 -11.28 -25.71 4.05
C GLN A 241 -10.04 -24.93 3.63
N VAL A 242 -9.08 -25.66 3.05
CA VAL A 242 -7.84 -25.10 2.52
C VAL A 242 -7.59 -25.59 1.10
N ASP A 243 -7.06 -24.70 0.28
CA ASP A 243 -6.23 -25.08 -0.85
C ASP A 243 -4.78 -24.81 -0.44
N LEU A 244 -3.92 -25.79 -0.69
CA LEU A 244 -2.51 -25.79 -0.29
C LEU A 244 -1.58 -25.82 -1.49
N GLY A 245 -0.46 -25.10 -1.35
CA GLY A 245 0.63 -25.10 -2.31
C GLY A 245 1.53 -23.90 -2.08
N GLY A 246 1.74 -23.08 -3.11
CA GLY A 246 2.58 -21.88 -3.06
C GLY A 246 1.83 -20.62 -3.49
N ARG A 247 2.07 -19.50 -2.81
CA ARG A 247 1.56 -18.20 -3.22
C ARG A 247 2.63 -17.12 -3.09
N LEU A 248 2.76 -16.32 -4.13
CA LEU A 248 3.60 -15.15 -4.18
C LEU A 248 2.70 -13.93 -4.38
N THR A 249 2.74 -12.99 -3.45
CA THR A 249 2.03 -11.71 -3.57
C THR A 249 3.06 -10.59 -3.49
N MET A 250 3.07 -9.71 -4.48
CA MET A 250 3.88 -8.50 -4.51
C MET A 250 2.96 -7.30 -4.59
N THR A 251 3.03 -6.41 -3.60
CA THR A 251 2.32 -5.14 -3.59
C THR A 251 3.32 -4.02 -3.75
N THR A 252 3.14 -3.19 -4.76
CA THR A 252 3.98 -2.02 -5.04
C THR A 252 3.20 -0.77 -4.70
N ALA A 253 3.73 0.05 -3.79
CA ALA A 253 3.28 1.42 -3.61
C ALA A 253 3.97 2.29 -4.66
N ILE A 254 3.17 3.05 -5.40
CA ILE A 254 3.62 3.97 -6.45
C ILE A 254 3.39 5.38 -5.92
N HIS A 255 4.46 6.13 -5.74
CA HIS A 255 4.43 7.54 -5.37
C HIS A 255 3.93 8.34 -6.58
N THR A 256 2.64 8.66 -6.59
CA THR A 256 1.92 9.04 -7.83
C THR A 256 2.43 10.35 -8.42
N CYS A 257 2.71 11.34 -7.58
CA CYS A 257 3.18 12.64 -8.07
C CYS A 257 4.62 12.58 -8.55
N GLN A 258 5.50 11.82 -7.89
CA GLN A 258 6.86 11.59 -8.35
C GLN A 258 6.90 10.85 -9.71
N ALA A 259 6.02 9.87 -9.90
CA ALA A 259 5.85 9.20 -11.19
C ALA A 259 5.38 10.18 -12.28
N SER A 260 4.35 11.00 -11.99
CA SER A 260 3.86 12.04 -12.91
C SER A 260 4.95 13.07 -13.27
N HIS A 261 5.77 13.49 -12.31
CA HIS A 261 6.92 14.38 -12.56
C HIS A 261 7.97 13.76 -13.48
N SER A 262 8.11 12.44 -13.44
CA SER A 262 8.97 11.68 -14.35
C SER A 262 8.34 11.45 -15.73
N GLY A 263 7.15 12.03 -15.99
CA GLY A 263 6.39 11.85 -17.23
C GLY A 263 5.73 10.48 -17.36
N LEU A 264 5.56 9.76 -16.25
CA LEU A 264 4.98 8.42 -16.22
C LEU A 264 3.56 8.46 -15.63
N SER A 265 2.58 7.93 -16.34
CA SER A 265 1.26 7.65 -15.77
C SER A 265 1.30 6.38 -14.91
N THR A 266 0.41 6.29 -13.92
CA THR A 266 0.24 5.09 -13.07
C THR A 266 0.05 3.83 -13.91
N ASN A 267 -0.76 3.88 -14.96
CA ASN A 267 -1.00 2.74 -15.85
C ASN A 267 0.27 2.28 -16.60
N GLN A 268 1.15 3.22 -17.00
CA GLN A 268 2.43 2.87 -17.62
C GLN A 268 3.34 2.15 -16.62
N VAL A 269 3.38 2.63 -15.37
CA VAL A 269 4.14 1.99 -14.29
C VAL A 269 3.60 0.58 -14.02
N GLU A 270 2.29 0.43 -13.86
CA GLU A 270 1.63 -0.86 -13.62
C GLU A 270 1.84 -1.87 -14.76
N SER A 271 1.84 -1.41 -16.01
CA SER A 271 2.16 -2.23 -17.19
C SER A 271 3.60 -2.75 -17.13
N CYS A 272 4.56 -1.89 -16.77
CA CYS A 272 5.94 -2.31 -16.60
C CYS A 272 6.12 -3.29 -15.43
N LEU A 273 5.45 -3.06 -14.29
CA LEU A 273 5.46 -3.99 -13.15
C LEU A 273 4.87 -5.36 -13.52
N SER A 274 3.74 -5.37 -14.24
CA SER A 274 3.10 -6.56 -14.80
C SER A 274 4.09 -7.41 -15.59
N ARG A 275 4.81 -6.74 -16.48
CA ARG A 275 5.82 -7.36 -17.33
C ARG A 275 7.04 -7.85 -16.55
N GLY A 276 7.60 -7.02 -15.66
CA GLY A 276 8.76 -7.39 -14.84
C GLY A 276 8.49 -8.63 -13.99
N PHE A 277 7.29 -8.73 -13.41
CA PHE A 277 6.86 -9.89 -12.64
C PHE A 277 6.77 -11.16 -13.50
N GLN A 278 6.15 -11.09 -14.69
CA GLN A 278 6.05 -12.22 -15.62
C GLN A 278 7.43 -12.75 -16.05
N VAL A 279 8.38 -11.85 -16.35
CA VAL A 279 9.76 -12.23 -16.68
C VAL A 279 10.43 -12.94 -15.50
N ASN A 280 10.23 -12.44 -14.27
CA ASN A 280 10.82 -13.04 -13.07
C ASN A 280 10.28 -14.44 -12.76
N VAL A 281 9.02 -14.72 -13.07
CA VAL A 281 8.45 -16.06 -12.91
C VAL A 281 8.73 -16.97 -14.11
N GLY A 282 9.48 -16.48 -15.11
CA GLY A 282 9.97 -17.28 -16.22
C GLY A 282 8.99 -17.42 -17.38
N MET A 283 8.00 -16.54 -17.49
CA MET A 283 7.12 -16.44 -18.64
C MET A 283 7.79 -15.68 -19.79
N SER A 284 7.53 -16.11 -21.02
CA SER A 284 8.01 -15.45 -22.22
C SER A 284 7.20 -14.18 -22.49
N VAL A 285 7.85 -13.02 -22.57
CA VAL A 285 7.22 -11.73 -22.90
C VAL A 285 7.93 -11.12 -24.12
N SER A 286 7.18 -10.59 -25.10
CA SER A 286 7.72 -10.07 -26.37
C SER A 286 8.62 -8.83 -26.18
N SER A 287 9.92 -8.96 -26.52
CA SER A 287 11.01 -7.95 -26.65
C SER A 287 11.12 -6.83 -25.60
N SER A 288 12.27 -6.74 -24.93
CA SER A 288 12.62 -5.70 -23.93
C SER A 288 12.21 -4.30 -24.39
N ASP A 289 11.24 -3.71 -23.69
CA ASP A 289 10.93 -2.29 -23.85
C ASP A 289 11.93 -1.51 -22.99
N GLU A 290 12.87 -0.82 -23.62
CA GLU A 290 13.82 0.11 -22.95
C GLU A 290 13.10 1.13 -22.06
N ARG A 291 11.82 1.41 -22.32
CA ARG A 291 11.02 2.28 -21.45
C ARG A 291 10.73 1.64 -20.09
N CYS A 292 10.52 0.32 -20.04
CA CYS A 292 10.25 -0.37 -18.79
C CYS A 292 11.51 -0.66 -17.97
N SER A 293 12.69 -0.82 -18.58
CA SER A 293 13.92 -0.99 -17.79
C SER A 293 14.13 0.17 -16.83
N LYS A 294 13.98 1.41 -17.31
CA LYS A 294 14.08 2.62 -16.47
C LYS A 294 13.09 2.65 -15.31
N VAL A 295 11.85 2.19 -15.53
CA VAL A 295 10.82 2.10 -14.47
C VAL A 295 11.18 1.02 -13.45
N LEU A 296 11.62 -0.15 -13.92
CA LEU A 296 11.88 -1.32 -13.08
C LEU A 296 13.24 -1.25 -12.36
N ASP A 297 14.18 -0.46 -12.87
CA ASP A 297 15.43 -0.12 -12.21
C ASP A 297 15.20 0.80 -10.99
N ASN A 298 14.05 1.50 -10.94
CA ASN A 298 13.66 2.39 -9.83
C ASN A 298 14.78 3.38 -9.45
N HIS A 299 15.48 3.91 -10.47
CA HIS A 299 16.65 4.77 -10.33
C HIS A 299 16.49 6.04 -11.18
N ASP A 300 16.81 7.20 -10.61
CA ASP A 300 16.82 8.46 -11.36
C ASP A 300 18.20 8.67 -11.99
N SER A 301 18.22 8.61 -13.32
CA SER A 301 19.42 8.87 -14.13
C SER A 301 20.04 10.27 -13.90
N LYS A 302 19.33 11.23 -13.29
CA LYS A 302 19.80 12.61 -13.11
C LYS A 302 20.44 12.90 -11.74
N THR A 303 20.10 12.16 -10.69
CA THR A 303 20.51 12.51 -9.32
C THR A 303 21.42 11.48 -8.65
N SER A 304 21.70 10.33 -9.29
CA SER A 304 22.48 9.21 -8.71
C SER A 304 21.93 8.67 -7.37
N TYR A 305 20.76 9.17 -6.95
CA TYR A 305 19.97 8.68 -5.82
C TYR A 305 18.92 7.73 -6.39
N SER A 306 18.64 6.62 -5.69
CA SER A 306 17.49 5.78 -5.99
C SER A 306 16.23 6.65 -5.86
N SER A 307 15.64 7.10 -6.96
CA SER A 307 14.35 7.77 -6.92
C SER A 307 13.30 6.70 -6.62
N SER A 308 13.12 6.41 -5.34
CA SER A 308 12.29 5.32 -4.85
C SER A 308 10.79 5.64 -4.96
N PHE A 309 10.31 6.00 -6.16
CA PHE A 309 8.88 6.19 -6.38
C PHE A 309 8.14 4.85 -6.34
N LEU A 310 8.86 3.73 -6.42
CA LEU A 310 8.35 2.41 -6.13
C LEU A 310 8.88 1.90 -4.77
N SER A 311 7.96 1.43 -3.94
CA SER A 311 8.25 0.67 -2.74
C SER A 311 7.53 -0.66 -2.80
N HIS A 312 8.22 -1.77 -2.53
CA HIS A 312 7.64 -3.11 -2.65
C HIS A 312 7.43 -3.77 -1.29
N HIS A 313 6.32 -4.49 -1.17
CA HIS A 313 6.03 -5.40 -0.08
C HIS A 313 5.70 -6.77 -0.68
N THR A 314 6.61 -7.74 -0.50
CA THR A 314 6.44 -9.09 -1.03
C THR A 314 6.15 -10.09 0.09
N LYS A 315 5.24 -11.02 -0.17
CA LYS A 315 4.90 -12.13 0.72
C LYS A 315 4.91 -13.44 -0.05
N VAL A 316 5.75 -14.38 0.39
CA VAL A 316 5.79 -15.75 -0.11
C VAL A 316 5.22 -16.69 0.94
N VAL A 317 4.36 -17.60 0.50
CA VAL A 317 3.70 -18.62 1.33
C VAL A 317 3.92 -19.98 0.69
N GLY A 318 4.34 -20.96 1.50
CA GLY A 318 4.69 -22.29 1.04
C GLY A 318 6.10 -22.38 0.45
N GLY A 319 6.62 -23.58 0.37
CA GLY A 319 7.93 -23.89 -0.19
C GLY A 319 9.10 -23.52 0.70
N SER A 320 10.30 -23.61 0.14
CA SER A 320 11.56 -23.27 0.82
C SER A 320 12.61 -22.79 -0.18
N GLY A 321 13.67 -22.13 0.31
CA GLY A 321 14.82 -21.73 -0.50
C GLY A 321 14.66 -20.41 -1.26
N TRP A 322 13.58 -19.65 -1.03
CA TRP A 322 13.41 -18.33 -1.61
C TRP A 322 12.65 -17.39 -0.66
N PRO A 323 13.24 -16.24 -0.26
CA PRO A 323 12.59 -15.29 0.64
C PRO A 323 11.55 -14.39 -0.04
N GLY A 324 11.42 -14.45 -1.38
CA GLY A 324 10.52 -13.57 -2.13
C GLY A 324 11.16 -12.27 -2.61
N GLU A 325 12.48 -12.20 -2.65
CA GLU A 325 13.19 -11.10 -3.30
C GLU A 325 13.00 -11.23 -4.82
N LEU A 326 12.48 -10.17 -5.44
CA LEU A 326 12.21 -10.09 -6.88
C LEU A 326 12.95 -8.89 -7.46
N SER A 327 13.90 -9.15 -8.35
CA SER A 327 14.56 -8.09 -9.13
C SER A 327 13.77 -7.90 -10.42
N LEU A 328 12.81 -6.98 -10.43
CA LEU A 328 11.89 -6.80 -11.56
C LEU A 328 12.59 -6.45 -12.89
N ASN A 329 13.81 -5.93 -12.85
CA ASN A 329 14.64 -5.60 -14.00
C ASN A 329 15.51 -6.78 -14.52
N ARG A 330 15.56 -7.91 -13.82
CA ARG A 330 16.36 -9.08 -14.15
C ARG A 330 15.50 -10.34 -14.22
N ASN A 331 16.02 -11.36 -14.89
CA ASN A 331 15.39 -12.67 -14.92
C ASN A 331 15.93 -13.52 -13.75
N ASP A 332 15.13 -13.68 -12.69
CA ASP A 332 15.43 -14.58 -11.57
C ASP A 332 14.55 -15.85 -11.54
N SER A 333 14.14 -16.30 -12.73
CA SER A 333 13.22 -17.44 -12.86
C SER A 333 13.80 -18.79 -12.42
N VAL A 334 15.12 -18.89 -12.26
CA VAL A 334 15.77 -20.11 -11.77
C VAL A 334 15.41 -20.35 -10.31
N VAL A 335 15.51 -19.32 -9.47
CA VAL A 335 15.17 -19.41 -8.04
C VAL A 335 13.68 -19.66 -7.86
N PHE A 336 12.83 -18.96 -8.61
CA PHE A 336 11.38 -19.20 -8.64
C PHE A 336 11.03 -20.66 -8.99
N ARG A 337 11.58 -21.20 -10.07
CA ARG A 337 11.34 -22.61 -10.47
C ARG A 337 11.87 -23.60 -9.44
N SER A 338 12.96 -23.28 -8.74
CA SER A 338 13.47 -24.08 -7.63
C SER A 338 12.46 -24.13 -6.49
N TRP A 339 11.98 -22.95 -6.05
CA TRP A 339 10.94 -22.82 -5.02
C TRP A 339 9.67 -23.60 -5.39
N MET A 340 9.17 -23.47 -6.62
CA MET A 340 7.96 -24.19 -7.07
C MET A 340 8.08 -25.72 -6.91
N ARG A 341 9.26 -26.31 -7.18
CA ARG A 341 9.47 -27.76 -7.04
C ARG A 341 9.37 -28.24 -5.59
N THR A 342 9.55 -27.35 -4.61
CA THR A 342 9.47 -27.68 -3.18
C THR A 342 8.02 -27.73 -2.66
N LEU A 343 7.08 -27.09 -3.36
CA LEU A 343 5.70 -26.89 -2.89
C LEU A 343 4.94 -28.19 -2.68
N LYS A 344 5.22 -29.23 -3.47
CA LYS A 344 4.62 -30.57 -3.27
C LYS A 344 4.96 -31.21 -1.92
N ASN A 345 6.10 -30.82 -1.33
CA ASN A 345 6.60 -31.36 -0.07
C ASN A 345 6.33 -30.44 1.11
N ILE A 346 6.39 -29.12 0.88
CA ILE A 346 6.23 -28.08 1.90
C ILE A 346 5.12 -27.11 1.43
N PRO A 347 3.87 -27.56 1.26
CA PRO A 347 2.81 -26.65 0.87
C PRO A 347 2.35 -25.83 2.09
N ASP A 348 1.82 -24.64 1.83
CA ASP A 348 1.10 -23.84 2.84
C ASP A 348 -0.22 -23.32 2.26
N VAL A 349 -1.04 -22.67 3.07
CA VAL A 349 -2.41 -22.27 2.70
C VAL A 349 -2.39 -21.09 1.73
N ILE A 350 -2.81 -21.35 0.50
CA ILE A 350 -2.89 -20.34 -0.56
C ILE A 350 -4.27 -19.71 -0.65
N TYR A 351 -5.31 -20.44 -0.23
CA TYR A 351 -6.68 -19.99 -0.14
C TYR A 351 -7.38 -20.62 1.06
N TYR A 352 -8.16 -19.80 1.77
CA TYR A 352 -8.89 -20.18 2.97
C TYR A 352 -10.39 -20.17 2.68
N SER A 353 -11.10 -21.20 3.14
CA SER A 353 -12.52 -21.06 3.47
C SER A 353 -12.61 -20.76 4.96
N LEU A 354 -12.90 -19.51 5.29
CA LEU A 354 -13.05 -19.06 6.67
C LEU A 354 -14.51 -19.17 7.12
N THR A 355 -14.71 -19.62 8.35
CA THR A 355 -16.03 -19.68 8.99
C THR A 355 -15.97 -18.99 10.35
N PRO A 356 -16.93 -18.13 10.72
CA PRO A 356 -16.92 -17.47 12.02
C PRO A 356 -16.87 -18.46 13.18
N LEU A 357 -16.01 -18.19 14.17
CA LEU A 357 -15.72 -19.16 15.22
C LEU A 357 -16.93 -19.48 16.12
N HIS A 358 -17.86 -18.53 16.27
CA HIS A 358 -19.07 -18.72 17.08
C HIS A 358 -19.94 -19.88 16.57
N LEU A 359 -19.85 -20.23 15.28
CA LEU A 359 -20.59 -21.35 14.70
C LEU A 359 -20.11 -22.74 15.16
N LEU A 360 -18.96 -22.81 15.85
CA LEU A 360 -18.49 -24.04 16.49
C LEU A 360 -19.00 -24.20 17.94
N ILE A 361 -19.61 -23.16 18.52
CA ILE A 361 -19.99 -23.14 19.93
C ILE A 361 -21.39 -23.74 20.10
N PRO A 362 -21.56 -24.84 20.84
CA PRO A 362 -22.87 -25.48 21.00
C PRO A 362 -23.83 -24.71 21.92
N ASN A 363 -23.30 -24.01 22.92
CA ASN A 363 -24.11 -23.24 23.86
C ASN A 363 -24.61 -21.95 23.20
N THR A 364 -25.92 -21.82 23.01
CA THR A 364 -26.54 -20.69 22.29
C THR A 364 -26.24 -19.32 22.91
N ALA A 365 -26.18 -19.21 24.25
CA ALA A 365 -25.91 -17.94 24.91
C ALA A 365 -24.45 -17.49 24.69
N VAL A 366 -23.51 -18.42 24.85
CA VAL A 366 -22.08 -18.16 24.58
C VAL A 366 -21.84 -17.93 23.09
N GLN A 367 -22.48 -18.70 22.22
CA GLN A 367 -22.43 -18.53 20.77
C GLN A 367 -22.85 -17.10 20.37
N GLN A 368 -23.99 -16.63 20.86
CA GLN A 368 -24.47 -15.28 20.57
C GLN A 368 -23.52 -14.22 21.14
N GLY A 369 -23.01 -14.43 22.35
CA GLY A 369 -22.02 -13.55 22.96
C GLY A 369 -20.72 -13.44 22.17
N VAL A 370 -20.20 -14.57 21.66
CA VAL A 370 -18.98 -14.58 20.83
C VAL A 370 -19.25 -13.91 19.49
N LYS A 371 -20.42 -14.12 18.90
CA LYS A 371 -20.82 -13.42 17.67
C LYS A 371 -20.78 -11.90 17.86
N GLU A 372 -21.40 -11.39 18.92
CA GLU A 372 -21.41 -9.95 19.24
C GLU A 372 -20.00 -9.42 19.52
N ALA A 373 -19.21 -10.11 20.34
CA ALA A 373 -17.84 -9.72 20.66
C ALA A 373 -16.93 -9.68 19.41
N VAL A 374 -17.08 -10.65 18.50
CA VAL A 374 -16.35 -10.65 17.22
C VAL A 374 -16.77 -9.44 16.38
N GLN A 375 -18.06 -9.13 16.30
CA GLN A 375 -18.52 -7.98 15.52
C GLN A 375 -18.02 -6.65 16.09
N ASP A 376 -18.02 -6.50 17.41
CA ASP A 376 -17.43 -5.34 18.08
C ASP A 376 -15.94 -5.22 17.76
N TYR A 377 -15.18 -6.32 17.85
CA TYR A 377 -13.77 -6.34 17.51
C TYR A 377 -13.50 -5.92 16.05
N LEU A 378 -14.27 -6.45 15.10
CA LEU A 378 -14.12 -6.11 13.69
C LEU A 378 -14.39 -4.61 13.44
N LYS A 379 -15.41 -4.05 14.09
CA LYS A 379 -15.77 -2.62 13.98
C LYS A 379 -14.71 -1.72 14.60
N GLU A 380 -14.17 -2.08 15.76
CA GLU A 380 -13.09 -1.36 16.45
C GLU A 380 -11.81 -1.27 15.61
N ASN A 381 -11.58 -2.20 14.68
CA ASN A 381 -10.38 -2.29 13.87
C ASN A 381 -10.62 -1.96 12.39
N ALA A 382 -11.79 -1.43 12.04
CA ALA A 382 -12.14 -1.16 10.66
C ALA A 382 -11.41 0.08 10.11
N LEU A 383 -11.13 0.07 8.81
CA LEU A 383 -10.70 1.26 8.06
C LEU A 383 -11.91 2.00 7.49
N PRO A 384 -11.90 3.34 7.43
CA PRO A 384 -12.88 4.06 6.63
C PRO A 384 -12.71 3.70 5.16
N LYS A 385 -13.81 3.41 4.46
CA LYS A 385 -13.79 3.21 3.01
C LYS A 385 -13.64 4.56 2.33
N SER A 386 -12.71 4.60 1.37
CA SER A 386 -12.65 5.69 0.42
C SER A 386 -13.80 5.55 -0.57
N THR A 387 -14.69 6.54 -0.64
CA THR A 387 -15.66 6.69 -1.72
C THR A 387 -14.87 7.13 -2.94
N GLY A 388 -14.43 6.16 -3.74
CA GLY A 388 -13.58 6.37 -4.89
C GLY A 388 -14.18 7.37 -5.87
N GLU A 389 -13.72 8.60 -5.78
CA GLU A 389 -13.52 9.57 -6.85
C GLU A 389 -12.65 10.68 -6.27
N LEU A 390 -11.40 10.74 -6.73
CA LEU A 390 -10.53 11.87 -6.47
C LEU A 390 -11.04 13.05 -7.31
N SER A 391 -12.04 13.76 -6.81
CA SER A 391 -12.31 15.09 -7.31
C SER A 391 -11.19 15.99 -6.82
N CYS A 392 -10.22 16.25 -7.70
CA CYS A 392 -9.33 17.39 -7.52
C CYS A 392 -10.26 18.59 -7.58
N GLY A 393 -10.72 19.10 -6.42
CA GLY A 393 -11.78 20.11 -6.37
C GLY A 393 -11.53 21.25 -7.35
N ASP A 394 -12.59 21.90 -7.82
CA ASP A 394 -12.66 22.79 -9.00
C ASP A 394 -11.68 23.99 -9.06
N ARG A 395 -10.71 24.10 -8.15
CA ARG A 395 -9.85 25.28 -7.98
C ARG A 395 -8.55 25.31 -8.76
N TYR A 396 -8.12 24.27 -9.48
CA TYR A 396 -6.81 24.31 -10.16
C TYR A 396 -6.78 23.62 -11.52
N SER A 397 -6.72 24.40 -12.60
CA SER A 397 -6.50 23.95 -13.99
C SER A 397 -5.10 23.36 -14.24
N ASN A 398 -4.20 23.43 -13.26
CA ASN A 398 -2.80 23.03 -13.36
C ASN A 398 -2.50 21.61 -12.85
N LEU A 399 -3.52 20.87 -12.41
CA LEU A 399 -3.38 19.50 -11.91
C LEU A 399 -3.59 18.44 -13.00
N ASP A 400 -2.87 17.33 -12.90
CA ASP A 400 -3.11 16.13 -13.71
C ASP A 400 -4.27 15.28 -13.17
N SER A 401 -4.58 14.17 -13.82
CA SER A 401 -5.64 13.25 -13.40
C SER A 401 -5.40 12.58 -12.05
N ASN A 402 -4.18 12.67 -11.49
CA ASN A 402 -3.82 12.18 -10.17
C ASN A 402 -3.85 13.27 -9.09
N CYS A 403 -4.32 14.47 -9.45
CA CYS A 403 -4.25 15.70 -8.65
C CYS A 403 -2.81 16.12 -8.31
N CYS A 404 -1.86 15.88 -9.22
CA CYS A 404 -0.48 16.32 -9.09
C CYS A 404 -0.21 17.52 -10.01
N LEU A 405 0.62 18.47 -9.59
CA LEU A 405 0.95 19.66 -10.38
C LEU A 405 1.68 19.27 -11.68
N ARG A 406 1.11 19.62 -12.84
CA ARG A 406 1.64 19.25 -14.18
C ARG A 406 2.98 19.89 -14.51
N LYS A 407 3.26 21.05 -13.92
CA LYS A 407 4.53 21.76 -14.00
C LYS A 407 4.88 22.18 -12.59
N VAL A 408 6.14 21.98 -12.22
CA VAL A 408 6.65 22.37 -10.91
C VAL A 408 6.66 23.90 -10.75
N SER A 409 6.40 24.71 -11.81
CA SER A 409 6.62 26.16 -11.85
C SER A 409 6.26 26.86 -10.54
N GLN A 410 7.32 27.36 -9.93
CA GLN A 410 7.66 27.24 -8.51
C GLN A 410 7.45 28.59 -7.81
N GLY A 411 6.25 29.16 -7.90
CA GLY A 411 5.99 30.48 -7.33
C GLY A 411 6.30 31.66 -8.24
N GLY A 412 5.97 32.87 -7.78
CA GLY A 412 6.14 34.12 -8.53
C GLY A 412 7.40 34.87 -8.12
N LEU A 413 8.18 35.29 -9.11
CA LEU A 413 9.37 36.13 -8.94
C LEU A 413 9.04 37.60 -9.26
N VAL A 414 9.23 38.47 -8.28
CA VAL A 414 9.11 39.92 -8.43
C VAL A 414 10.45 40.56 -8.09
N VAL A 415 10.92 41.49 -8.92
CA VAL A 415 12.20 42.19 -8.73
C VAL A 415 11.96 43.69 -8.66
N THR A 416 12.52 44.34 -7.64
CA THR A 416 12.45 45.79 -7.45
C THR A 416 13.85 46.40 -7.48
N VAL A 417 14.16 47.18 -8.52
CA VAL A 417 15.41 47.94 -8.59
C VAL A 417 15.20 49.29 -7.90
N VAL A 418 15.97 49.54 -6.84
CA VAL A 418 15.73 50.68 -5.94
C VAL A 418 16.55 51.89 -6.37
N ARG A 419 17.88 51.76 -6.34
CA ARG A 419 18.81 52.89 -6.56
C ARG A 419 20.20 52.43 -6.97
N ALA A 420 20.97 53.33 -7.56
CA ALA A 420 22.42 53.24 -7.68
C ALA A 420 23.09 54.50 -7.14
N TRP A 421 24.39 54.42 -6.90
CA TRP A 421 25.21 55.55 -6.48
C TRP A 421 26.61 55.43 -7.04
N GLU A 422 27.26 56.60 -7.14
CA GLU A 422 28.61 56.75 -7.65
C GLU A 422 28.80 56.18 -9.08
N LEU A 423 27.77 56.24 -9.94
CA LEU A 423 27.85 55.81 -11.34
C LEU A 423 28.73 56.77 -12.16
N TRP A 424 29.56 56.21 -13.06
CA TRP A 424 30.50 56.93 -13.91
C TRP A 424 30.49 56.37 -15.34
N GLY A 425 29.48 56.73 -16.15
CA GLY A 425 29.48 56.36 -17.57
C GLY A 425 30.06 57.45 -18.50
N ASP A 426 29.68 58.71 -18.33
CA ASP A 426 30.23 59.82 -19.13
C ASP A 426 31.66 60.27 -18.77
N TYR A 427 32.53 60.40 -19.78
CA TYR A 427 33.93 60.83 -19.60
C TYR A 427 34.07 62.37 -19.54
N TYR A 428 34.95 62.82 -18.62
CA TYR A 428 35.26 64.17 -18.10
C TYR A 428 35.23 65.42 -19.01
N TRP A 429 35.09 65.32 -20.34
CA TRP A 429 35.06 66.46 -21.27
C TRP A 429 33.65 66.91 -21.66
N ILE A 430 32.62 66.11 -21.36
CA ILE A 430 31.21 66.53 -21.36
C ILE A 430 30.80 66.56 -19.88
N ALA A 431 30.53 67.74 -19.32
CA ALA A 431 30.09 67.84 -17.93
C ALA A 431 28.61 67.43 -17.84
N GLY A 432 28.33 66.13 -17.96
CA GLY A 432 27.02 65.49 -17.82
C GLY A 432 26.93 64.63 -16.57
N ASP A 433 25.72 64.48 -16.03
CA ASP A 433 25.41 63.44 -15.05
C ASP A 433 25.11 62.16 -15.84
N THR A 434 25.63 61.00 -15.43
CA THR A 434 25.34 59.69 -16.06
C THR A 434 23.84 59.47 -16.27
N GLU A 435 23.43 59.09 -17.48
CA GLU A 435 22.07 58.73 -17.86
C GLU A 435 21.74 57.27 -17.49
N GLY A 436 21.78 56.97 -16.20
CA GLY A 436 21.66 55.61 -15.69
C GLY A 436 20.27 54.99 -15.86
N TYR A 437 20.24 53.74 -16.35
CA TYR A 437 19.08 52.85 -16.28
C TYR A 437 19.47 51.42 -15.92
N ALA A 438 18.53 50.64 -15.38
CA ALA A 438 18.75 49.24 -15.04
C ALA A 438 17.96 48.30 -15.97
N VAL A 439 18.56 47.16 -16.27
CA VAL A 439 17.98 46.05 -17.02
C VAL A 439 17.91 44.82 -16.12
N VAL A 440 16.71 44.27 -15.99
CA VAL A 440 16.45 43.03 -15.26
C VAL A 440 16.14 41.94 -16.27
N THR A 441 16.93 40.87 -16.27
CA THR A 441 16.80 39.73 -17.18
C THR A 441 16.62 38.42 -16.42
N TYR A 442 15.63 37.62 -16.86
CA TYR A 442 15.34 36.30 -16.32
C TYR A 442 14.83 35.39 -17.45
N GLY A 443 15.65 34.43 -17.87
CA GLY A 443 15.37 33.61 -19.06
C GLY A 443 15.18 34.46 -20.31
N SER A 444 14.00 34.37 -20.94
CA SER A 444 13.65 35.17 -22.12
C SER A 444 12.99 36.51 -21.80
N LYS A 445 12.76 36.84 -20.52
CA LYS A 445 12.13 38.10 -20.11
C LYS A 445 13.19 39.14 -19.77
N SER A 446 12.96 40.36 -20.26
CA SER A 446 13.81 41.52 -20.01
C SER A 446 12.94 42.75 -19.75
N HIS A 447 13.28 43.51 -18.71
CA HIS A 447 12.63 44.79 -18.38
C HIS A 447 13.69 45.88 -18.16
N LYS A 448 13.44 47.08 -18.69
CA LYS A 448 14.28 48.28 -18.54
C LYS A 448 13.58 49.31 -17.65
N THR A 449 14.30 49.96 -16.74
CA THR A 449 13.80 51.12 -15.97
C THR A 449 13.78 52.37 -16.83
N ASN A 450 13.17 53.45 -16.32
CA ASN A 450 13.37 54.77 -16.91
C ASN A 450 14.84 55.18 -16.78
N VAL A 451 15.33 55.91 -17.78
CA VAL A 451 16.63 56.59 -17.78
C VAL A 451 16.54 57.80 -16.84
N ILE A 452 17.52 57.96 -15.94
CA ILE A 452 17.61 59.09 -15.01
C ILE A 452 18.99 59.72 -15.14
N PRO A 453 19.11 60.99 -15.58
CA PRO A 453 20.37 61.73 -15.59
C PRO A 453 20.79 62.08 -14.16
N SER A 454 21.60 61.22 -13.54
CA SER A 454 22.12 61.36 -12.18
C SER A 454 23.18 60.30 -11.93
N ASN A 455 24.31 60.67 -11.32
CA ASN A 455 25.30 59.69 -10.81
C ASN A 455 24.77 58.90 -9.59
N ASN A 456 23.59 59.28 -9.05
CA ASN A 456 22.93 58.63 -7.92
C ASN A 456 21.42 58.44 -8.18
N PRO A 457 21.05 57.64 -9.19
CA PRO A 457 19.66 57.51 -9.62
C PRO A 457 18.84 56.68 -8.63
N VAL A 458 17.56 57.02 -8.48
CA VAL A 458 16.58 56.29 -7.67
C VAL A 458 15.39 55.94 -8.55
N TRP A 459 15.24 54.66 -8.88
CA TRP A 459 14.20 54.18 -9.80
C TRP A 459 12.95 53.68 -9.08
N ASN A 460 13.10 52.94 -7.99
CA ASN A 460 12.00 52.23 -7.31
C ASN A 460 11.07 51.44 -8.28
N ALA A 461 11.65 50.86 -9.33
CA ALA A 461 10.92 50.18 -10.37
C ALA A 461 10.71 48.71 -10.01
N THR A 462 9.48 48.22 -10.11
CA THR A 462 9.12 46.82 -9.79
C THR A 462 8.66 46.08 -11.03
N PHE A 463 9.20 44.88 -11.24
CA PHE A 463 8.95 44.04 -12.40
C PHE A 463 8.48 42.65 -11.97
N ASP A 464 7.37 42.18 -12.55
CA ASP A 464 6.90 40.82 -12.41
C ASP A 464 7.59 39.93 -13.46
N MET A 465 8.54 39.13 -13.00
CA MET A 465 9.31 38.22 -13.84
C MET A 465 8.55 36.91 -14.09
N GLY A 466 7.38 36.72 -13.49
CA GLY A 466 6.49 35.57 -13.64
C GLY A 466 7.01 34.30 -12.96
N PRO A 467 6.74 33.10 -13.54
CA PRO A 467 6.95 31.85 -12.84
C PRO A 467 8.44 31.54 -12.64
N PHE A 468 8.80 31.12 -11.43
CA PHE A 468 10.15 30.65 -11.11
C PHE A 468 10.46 29.30 -11.77
N ASP A 469 11.68 29.22 -12.27
CA ASP A 469 12.34 28.07 -12.88
C ASP A 469 13.75 27.95 -12.27
N LYS A 470 14.01 26.80 -11.63
CA LYS A 470 15.29 26.50 -10.96
C LYS A 470 16.49 26.45 -11.90
N ASP A 471 16.28 26.27 -13.21
CA ASP A 471 17.35 26.17 -14.19
C ASP A 471 17.73 27.54 -14.79
N LEU A 472 17.11 28.64 -14.30
CA LEU A 472 17.36 30.02 -14.72
C LEU A 472 17.94 30.87 -13.59
N SER A 473 18.92 31.71 -13.90
CA SER A 473 19.48 32.71 -12.98
C SER A 473 18.92 34.11 -13.26
N LEU A 474 18.83 34.94 -12.21
CA LEU A 474 18.43 36.35 -12.32
C LEU A 474 19.65 37.21 -12.61
N ASN A 475 19.59 38.04 -13.65
CA ASN A 475 20.62 39.04 -13.94
C ASN A 475 20.05 40.46 -13.82
N VAL A 476 20.75 41.31 -13.09
CA VAL A 476 20.46 42.75 -13.00
C VAL A 476 21.71 43.52 -13.37
N ALA A 477 21.59 44.41 -14.34
CA ALA A 477 22.69 45.25 -14.81
C ALA A 477 22.26 46.72 -14.91
N VAL A 478 23.18 47.64 -14.69
CA VAL A 478 23.03 49.09 -14.83
C VAL A 478 23.87 49.54 -16.02
N TRP A 479 23.25 50.36 -16.86
CA TRP A 479 23.76 50.85 -18.13
C TRP A 479 23.70 52.37 -18.15
N ASP A 480 24.60 52.98 -18.92
CA ASP A 480 24.51 54.39 -19.31
C ASP A 480 23.86 54.52 -20.68
N ASP A 481 22.91 55.45 -20.85
CA ASP A 481 22.18 55.66 -22.10
C ASP A 481 22.90 56.71 -22.95
N ASP A 482 23.64 56.28 -23.97
CA ASP A 482 24.39 57.17 -24.87
C ASP A 482 23.54 57.55 -26.10
N PRO A 483 23.05 58.79 -26.25
CA PRO A 483 22.16 59.14 -27.36
C PRO A 483 22.85 59.11 -28.74
N VAL A 484 24.19 59.07 -28.75
CA VAL A 484 25.04 59.23 -29.93
C VAL A 484 26.06 58.11 -30.12
N ASP A 485 26.15 57.16 -29.18
CA ASP A 485 27.00 55.96 -29.26
C ASP A 485 26.23 54.73 -28.72
N LYS A 486 26.92 53.62 -28.45
CA LYS A 486 26.33 52.44 -27.80
C LYS A 486 26.40 52.59 -26.30
N ASP A 487 25.28 52.36 -25.64
CA ASP A 487 25.14 52.27 -24.18
C ASP A 487 26.26 51.44 -23.53
N ASP A 488 26.93 52.04 -22.55
CA ASP A 488 27.97 51.41 -21.77
C ASP A 488 27.39 50.57 -20.62
N ASN A 489 27.83 49.31 -20.52
CA ASN A 489 27.49 48.46 -19.37
C ASN A 489 28.39 48.81 -18.19
N LEU A 490 27.83 49.50 -17.20
CA LEU A 490 28.56 49.97 -16.02
C LEU A 490 28.82 48.81 -15.05
N LEU A 491 27.76 48.13 -14.63
CA LEU A 491 27.83 47.12 -13.58
C LEU A 491 26.68 46.11 -13.67
N GLY A 492 26.97 44.82 -13.54
CA GLY A 492 25.94 43.79 -13.48
C GLY A 492 26.31 42.59 -12.61
N CYS A 493 25.29 41.99 -12.01
CA CYS A 493 25.42 40.81 -11.16
C CYS A 493 24.40 39.74 -11.56
N THR A 494 24.80 38.48 -11.43
CA THR A 494 23.93 37.31 -11.62
C THR A 494 23.73 36.59 -10.29
N PHE A 495 22.50 36.18 -10.01
CA PHE A 495 22.09 35.62 -8.73
C PHE A 495 21.29 34.33 -8.91
N ASP A 496 21.57 33.38 -8.03
CA ASP A 496 20.71 32.23 -7.80
C ASP A 496 19.63 32.63 -6.79
N LEU A 497 18.39 32.21 -7.06
CA LEU A 497 17.22 32.69 -6.33
C LEU A 497 16.88 31.79 -5.14
N GLU A 498 16.64 32.41 -3.98
CA GLU A 498 16.16 31.76 -2.77
C GLU A 498 14.73 32.18 -2.41
N GLN A 499 13.95 31.30 -1.77
CA GLN A 499 12.58 31.64 -1.32
C GLN A 499 12.59 32.81 -0.34
N GLY A 500 11.61 33.70 -0.46
CA GLY A 500 11.42 34.87 0.41
C GLY A 500 11.82 36.18 -0.25
N THR A 501 11.92 37.23 0.56
CA THR A 501 12.33 38.56 0.11
C THR A 501 13.78 38.82 0.51
N HIS A 502 14.62 39.09 -0.48
CA HIS A 502 16.05 39.28 -0.31
C HIS A 502 16.50 40.60 -0.90
N GLY A 503 17.41 41.28 -0.21
CA GLY A 503 18.00 42.54 -0.65
C GLY A 503 19.47 42.33 -1.01
N HIS A 504 19.87 42.80 -2.18
CA HIS A 504 21.23 42.62 -2.68
C HIS A 504 21.83 43.95 -3.14
N TRP A 505 23.11 44.09 -2.81
CA TRP A 505 24.01 45.09 -3.33
C TRP A 505 24.95 44.46 -4.36
N CYS A 506 25.05 45.08 -5.53
CA CYS A 506 26.04 44.75 -6.55
C CYS A 506 27.02 45.93 -6.59
N ASN A 507 28.31 45.67 -6.48
CA ASN A 507 29.34 46.71 -6.48
C ASN A 507 30.58 46.29 -7.28
N ASN A 508 31.28 47.30 -7.83
CA ASN A 508 32.66 47.18 -8.29
C ASN A 508 33.54 48.13 -7.46
N SER A 509 34.74 48.48 -7.94
CA SER A 509 35.66 49.33 -7.19
C SER A 509 35.18 50.78 -6.98
N TRP A 510 34.14 51.24 -7.69
CA TRP A 510 33.73 52.64 -7.70
C TRP A 510 32.21 52.84 -7.69
N GLU A 511 31.45 51.91 -8.25
CA GLU A 511 30.02 52.03 -8.52
C GLU A 511 29.24 50.97 -7.75
N SER A 512 27.99 51.26 -7.41
CA SER A 512 27.14 50.32 -6.70
C SER A 512 25.66 50.53 -6.98
N PHE A 513 24.90 49.43 -6.98
CA PHE A 513 23.44 49.50 -7.00
C PHE A 513 22.80 48.50 -6.04
N TYR A 514 21.57 48.84 -5.63
CA TYR A 514 20.75 48.06 -4.70
C TYR A 514 19.42 47.67 -5.34
N PHE A 515 19.07 46.41 -5.20
CA PHE A 515 17.79 45.85 -5.62
C PHE A 515 17.26 44.82 -4.62
N LEU A 516 15.97 44.55 -4.71
CA LEU A 516 15.28 43.54 -3.95
C LEU A 516 14.67 42.53 -4.93
N TYR A 517 14.55 41.28 -4.51
CA TYR A 517 13.63 40.35 -5.15
C TYR A 517 12.79 39.62 -4.11
N THR A 518 11.59 39.22 -4.51
CA THR A 518 10.69 38.38 -3.73
C THR A 518 10.33 37.16 -4.55
N LEU A 519 10.65 35.97 -4.02
CA LEU A 519 10.22 34.69 -4.55
C LEU A 519 9.17 34.07 -3.62
N ASN A 520 7.91 34.04 -4.06
CA ASN A 520 6.80 33.46 -3.31
C ASN A 520 6.40 32.12 -3.91
N CYS A 521 6.73 31.01 -3.24
CA CYS A 521 6.24 29.68 -3.61
C CYS A 521 4.71 29.58 -3.47
N ASP A 522 4.09 28.72 -4.29
CA ASP A 522 2.65 28.46 -4.22
C ASP A 522 2.22 27.81 -2.88
N PRO A 523 0.95 27.94 -2.45
CA PRO A 523 0.48 27.59 -1.09
C PRO A 523 0.68 26.14 -0.62
N ASP A 524 1.10 25.22 -1.50
CA ASP A 524 1.32 23.80 -1.22
C ASP A 524 2.80 23.37 -1.32
N LEU A 525 3.72 24.34 -1.49
CA LEU A 525 5.18 24.11 -1.56
C LEU A 525 5.85 24.76 -0.35
N THR A 526 6.38 23.95 0.59
CA THR A 526 7.28 24.43 1.64
C THR A 526 8.47 23.48 1.78
N GLY A 527 9.69 24.02 1.77
CA GLY A 527 10.90 23.23 2.02
C GLY A 527 12.12 24.08 2.35
N ASP A 528 13.19 23.42 2.80
CA ASP A 528 14.36 24.08 3.38
C ASP A 528 15.14 24.91 2.34
N LYS A 529 15.18 26.22 2.60
CA LYS A 529 16.20 27.23 2.27
C LYS A 529 16.80 27.34 0.85
N SER A 530 16.39 26.58 -0.16
CA SER A 530 16.99 26.74 -1.50
C SER A 530 16.08 26.48 -2.70
N LEU A 531 14.90 25.87 -2.54
CA LEU A 531 14.00 25.58 -3.66
C LEU A 531 12.55 25.59 -3.18
N CYS A 532 11.60 25.96 -4.05
CA CYS A 532 10.20 25.60 -3.84
C CYS A 532 10.06 24.08 -4.06
N SER A 533 10.42 23.33 -3.03
CA SER A 533 10.19 21.90 -2.93
C SER A 533 8.85 21.63 -2.24
N LEU A 534 8.26 20.49 -2.57
CA LEU A 534 7.04 20.01 -1.93
C LEU A 534 7.20 19.95 -0.41
N SER A 535 6.21 20.48 0.31
CA SER A 535 5.99 20.11 1.69
C SER A 535 5.68 18.62 1.73
N SER A 536 6.42 17.83 2.52
CA SER A 536 6.07 16.44 2.83
C SER A 536 4.86 16.34 3.76
N VAL A 537 4.10 17.42 3.93
CA VAL A 537 2.93 17.48 4.80
C VAL A 537 1.80 18.11 4.03
N PHE A 538 1.04 17.28 3.30
CA PHE A 538 -0.38 17.58 3.15
C PHE A 538 -1.02 17.36 4.52
N PRO A 539 -1.57 18.39 5.18
CA PRO A 539 -2.53 18.13 6.23
C PRO A 539 -3.71 17.47 5.52
N GLN A 540 -3.88 16.15 5.70
CA GLN A 540 -5.24 15.64 5.64
C GLN A 540 -6.02 16.48 6.65
N LEU A 541 -6.92 17.33 6.16
CA LEU A 541 -8.05 17.81 6.93
C LEU A 541 -8.94 16.59 7.21
N CYS A 542 -8.44 15.62 7.98
CA CYS A 542 -9.28 14.79 8.81
C CYS A 542 -9.75 15.70 9.94
N VAL A 543 -10.72 16.54 9.65
CA VAL A 543 -11.70 16.91 10.67
C VAL A 543 -12.58 15.66 10.79
N PRO A 544 -12.56 14.91 11.89
CA PRO A 544 -13.71 14.09 12.22
C PRO A 544 -14.80 15.10 12.58
N SER A 545 -15.60 15.50 11.59
CA SER A 545 -16.86 16.18 11.83
C SER A 545 -17.80 15.15 12.48
N ALA A 546 -17.60 14.97 13.79
CA ALA A 546 -18.33 14.15 14.78
C ALA A 546 -17.37 13.22 15.53
N LEU A 547 -16.68 13.77 16.54
CA LEU A 547 -16.44 13.18 17.87
C LEU A 547 -15.64 14.17 18.75
N CYS A 548 -15.99 15.46 18.70
CA CYS A 548 -15.61 16.42 19.74
C CYS A 548 -16.82 16.66 20.64
N SER A 549 -17.10 15.70 21.53
CA SER A 549 -17.74 15.92 22.82
C SER A 549 -17.90 14.59 23.55
N LEU A 550 -17.06 14.37 24.56
CA LEU A 550 -17.46 13.85 25.88
C LEU A 550 -16.18 13.65 26.70
N SER A 551 -15.87 14.70 27.46
CA SER A 551 -15.08 14.64 28.67
C SER A 551 -15.72 13.68 29.67
N SER A 552 -15.03 12.60 30.02
CA SER A 552 -15.15 11.94 31.33
C SER A 552 -13.89 11.12 31.63
N VAL A 553 -12.97 11.74 32.36
CA VAL A 553 -12.19 11.22 33.49
C VAL A 553 -12.01 9.70 33.57
N PHE A 554 -10.80 9.21 33.30
CA PHE A 554 -10.20 8.05 33.98
C PHE A 554 -8.72 8.34 34.31
N PRO A 555 -8.17 7.74 35.39
CA PRO A 555 -7.00 8.24 36.10
C PRO A 555 -5.67 7.77 35.50
N GLN A 556 -4.65 8.58 35.80
CA GLN A 556 -3.24 8.44 35.44
C GLN A 556 -2.66 7.06 35.75
N GLY A 557 -2.04 6.45 34.74
CA GLY A 557 -0.96 5.47 34.89
C GLY A 557 0.37 6.13 34.53
N TYR A 558 1.19 6.40 35.53
CA TYR A 558 2.58 6.86 35.41
C TYR A 558 3.46 5.86 34.65
N ILE A 559 4.38 6.36 33.81
CA ILE A 559 5.80 5.95 33.64
C ILE A 559 6.46 6.92 32.61
N PRO A 560 7.77 7.27 32.75
CA PRO A 560 8.26 8.64 32.64
C PRO A 560 8.80 9.09 31.26
N PRO A 561 8.93 10.43 31.08
CA PRO A 561 9.48 11.06 29.88
C PRO A 561 11.02 10.96 29.86
N ALA A 562 11.58 10.52 28.73
CA ALA A 562 12.99 10.66 28.42
C ALA A 562 13.19 11.67 27.29
N LEU A 563 13.87 12.74 27.66
CA LEU A 563 14.48 13.84 26.92
C LEU A 563 14.97 13.51 25.49
N CYS A 564 14.64 14.38 24.55
CA CYS A 564 15.50 14.73 23.41
C CYS A 564 15.42 16.25 23.21
N SER A 565 16.39 16.98 23.76
CA SER A 565 16.77 18.31 23.29
C SER A 565 18.00 18.16 22.42
N LEU A 566 18.00 18.77 21.24
CA LEU A 566 19.19 19.01 20.44
C LEU A 566 19.13 20.46 19.98
N SER A 567 19.89 21.31 20.66
CA SER A 567 20.31 22.61 20.16
C SER A 567 21.55 22.41 19.28
N PRO A 568 21.69 23.09 18.13
CA PRO A 568 22.94 23.09 17.38
C PRO A 568 23.87 24.19 17.90
N MET A 569 25.05 23.81 18.35
CA MET A 569 26.23 24.68 18.39
C MET A 569 27.22 24.12 17.36
N PHE A 570 27.54 24.90 16.34
CA PHE A 570 28.69 24.68 15.47
C PHE A 570 29.85 25.56 15.95
N PRO A 571 31.12 25.10 15.85
CA PRO A 571 32.27 25.98 15.88
C PRO A 571 32.37 26.85 14.62
#